data_AF-A0A269XDT9-F1
#
_entry.id   AF-A0A269XDT9-F1
#
_cell.length_a   1.000
_cell.length_b   1.000
_cell.length_c   1.000
_cell.angle_alpha   90.00
_cell.angle_beta   90.00
_cell.angle_gamma   90.00
#
_symmetry.space_group_name_H-M   'P 1'
#
loop_
_entity.id
_entity.type
_entity.pdbx_description
1 polymer ?
#
loop_
_entity_poly.entity_id
_entity_poly.type
_entity_poly.pdbx_seq_one_letter_code
_entity_poly.pdbx_strand_id
1 'polypeptide(L)' 'MAKIPVLEVFGPTIQGEGRVIGRKTMFVRTAGCDYRCSWCDSAFTWDGSAKEDIRLLSAEEIYEELREVRGD' A
#
# COMPACT_ATOMS: atom_id res chain seq x y z
N MET A 1 -13.77 -11.56 10.55
CA MET A 1 -12.38 -11.06 10.45
C MET A 1 -12.43 -9.56 10.17
N ALA A 2 -11.47 -8.80 10.69
CA ALA A 2 -11.36 -7.38 10.38
C ALA A 2 -10.84 -7.20 8.94
N LYS A 3 -11.41 -6.24 8.21
CA LYS A 3 -10.95 -5.87 6.87
C LYS A 3 -9.91 -4.74 6.95
N ILE A 4 -8.95 -4.75 6.03
CA ILE A 4 -7.86 -3.79 5.92
C ILE A 4 -8.16 -2.86 4.74
N PRO A 5 -8.11 -1.52 4.91
CA PRO A 5 -8.32 -0.58 3.83
C PRO A 5 -7.04 -0.44 2.99
N VAL A 6 -7.02 -1.04 1.82
CA VAL A 6 -5.87 -1.07 0.90
C VAL A 6 -6.14 -0.17 -0.31
N LEU A 7 -5.17 0.66 -0.66
CA LEU A 7 -5.18 1.45 -1.90
C LEU A 7 -4.35 0.78 -2.99
N GLU A 8 -3.11 0.40 -2.67
CA GLU A 8 -2.18 -0.12 -3.67
C GLU A 8 -1.54 -1.43 -3.18
N VAL A 9 -1.38 -2.38 -4.11
CA VAL A 9 -0.53 -3.56 -3.98
C VAL A 9 0.35 -3.62 -5.22
N PHE A 10 1.67 -3.53 -5.07
CA PHE A 10 2.58 -3.49 -6.21
C PHE A 10 3.97 -4.05 -5.89
N GLY A 11 4.68 -4.45 -6.94
CA GLY A 11 6.01 -5.03 -6.89
C GLY A 11 6.15 -6.20 -7.88
N PRO A 12 7.29 -6.91 -7.87
CA PRO A 12 8.47 -6.64 -7.07
C PRO A 12 9.16 -5.36 -7.54
N THR A 13 9.45 -4.45 -6.60
CA THR A 13 10.24 -3.25 -6.86
C THR A 13 11.38 -3.16 -5.84
N ILE A 14 12.16 -2.09 -5.88
CA ILE A 14 13.28 -1.86 -4.98
C ILE A 14 12.84 -0.90 -3.85
N GLN A 15 13.13 -1.23 -2.59
CA GLN A 15 13.00 -0.30 -1.48
C GLN A 15 13.95 0.89 -1.73
N GLY A 16 13.39 2.09 -1.86
CA GLY A 16 14.13 3.32 -2.17
C GLY A 16 14.75 4.00 -0.96
N GLU A 17 14.38 3.61 0.27
CA GLU A 17 14.70 4.40 1.46
C GLU A 17 15.13 3.58 2.68
N GLY A 18 15.76 4.27 3.63
CA GLY A 18 16.09 3.74 4.96
C GLY A 18 17.12 2.62 4.98
N ARG A 19 17.08 1.80 6.03
CA ARG A 19 18.12 0.80 6.33
C ARG A 19 18.19 -0.34 5.30
N VAL A 20 17.09 -0.64 4.62
CA VAL A 20 17.01 -1.75 3.65
C VAL A 20 16.85 -1.24 2.20
N ILE A 21 17.32 -0.02 1.95
CA ILE A 21 17.44 0.54 0.60
C ILE A 21 18.15 -0.44 -0.35
N GLY A 22 17.67 -0.56 -1.58
CA GLY A 22 18.20 -1.49 -2.59
C GLY A 22 17.61 -2.90 -2.53
N ARG A 23 16.80 -3.23 -1.52
CA ARG A 23 16.20 -4.58 -1.40
C ARG A 23 14.98 -4.73 -2.30
N LYS A 24 14.93 -5.83 -3.08
CA LYS A 24 13.73 -6.25 -3.81
C LYS A 24 12.61 -6.59 -2.82
N THR A 25 11.44 -5.97 -2.98
CA THR A 25 10.29 -6.11 -2.07
C THR A 25 8.96 -5.88 -2.79
N MET A 26 7.88 -6.33 -2.16
CA MET A 26 6.51 -5.91 -2.47
C MET A 26 6.11 -4.74 -1.56
N PHE A 27 5.12 -3.97 -1.97
CA PHE A 27 4.49 -2.91 -1.18
C PHE A 27 2.98 -3.10 -1.11
N VAL A 28 2.43 -2.84 0.08
CA VAL A 28 0.99 -2.70 0.33
C VAL A 28 0.78 -1.33 0.97
N ARG A 29 0.08 -0.42 0.30
CA ARG A 29 -0.24 0.91 0.82
C ARG A 29 -1.66 0.93 1.35
N THR A 30 -1.82 1.21 2.65
CA THR A 30 -3.13 1.35 3.28
C THR A 30 -3.69 2.76 3.13
N ALA A 31 -5.01 2.89 3.23
CA ALA A 31 -5.68 4.17 3.33
C ALA A 31 -5.77 4.65 4.79
N GLY A 32 -5.84 5.97 4.96
CA GLY A 32 -6.00 6.62 6.25
C GLY A 32 -4.67 7.02 6.89
N CYS A 33 -4.65 8.24 7.40
CA CYS A 33 -3.59 8.78 8.25
C CYS A 33 -4.26 9.69 9.29
N ASP A 34 -3.74 9.75 10.51
CA ASP A 34 -4.16 10.67 11.57
C ASP A 34 -3.48 12.05 11.46
N TYR A 35 -2.44 12.17 10.63
CA TYR A 35 -1.71 13.40 10.34
C TYR A 35 -2.18 14.05 9.04
N ARG A 36 -1.86 15.34 8.85
CA ARG A 36 -2.20 16.16 7.68
C ARG A 36 -0.99 17.00 7.24
N CYS A 37 0.15 16.33 7.02
CA CYS A 37 1.41 16.99 6.67
C CYS A 37 1.28 17.75 5.33
N SER A 38 1.77 18.99 5.29
CA SER A 38 1.67 19.86 4.10
C SER A 38 2.52 19.42 2.90
N TRP A 39 3.50 18.54 3.13
CA TRP A 39 4.47 18.05 2.14
C TRP A 39 4.38 16.53 1.96
N CYS A 40 3.23 15.92 2.29
CA CYS A 40 3.03 14.49 2.10
C CYS A 40 3.06 14.14 0.60
N ASP A 41 4.02 13.32 0.18
CA ASP A 41 4.14 12.82 -1.19
C ASP A 41 3.00 11.86 -1.59
N SER A 42 2.31 11.30 -0.61
CA SER A 42 1.25 10.29 -0.74
C SER A 42 -0.07 10.79 -0.15
N ALA A 43 -0.36 12.10 -0.27
CA ALA A 43 -1.51 12.75 0.35
C ALA A 43 -2.87 12.12 -0.03
N PHE A 44 -2.96 11.53 -1.22
CA PHE A 44 -4.15 10.81 -1.72
C PHE A 44 -4.63 9.69 -0.77
N THR A 45 -3.74 9.18 0.08
CA THR A 45 -4.08 8.17 1.09
C THR A 45 -5.03 8.68 2.18
N TRP A 46 -5.13 10.00 2.39
CA TRP A 46 -5.91 10.58 3.48
C TRP A 46 -6.72 11.84 3.11
N ASP A 47 -6.40 12.52 2.01
CA ASP A 47 -7.08 13.76 1.61
C ASP A 47 -8.48 13.53 0.99
N GLY A 48 -8.83 12.27 0.72
CA GLY A 48 -10.11 11.84 0.18
C GLY A 48 -10.17 11.75 -1.35
N SER A 49 -9.12 12.17 -2.06
CA SER A 49 -9.07 12.13 -3.53
C SER A 49 -9.14 10.71 -4.10
N ALA A 50 -8.62 9.71 -3.39
CA ALA A 50 -8.66 8.29 -3.75
C ALA A 50 -9.62 7.47 -2.87
N LYS A 51 -10.61 8.11 -2.24
CA LYS A 51 -11.51 7.42 -1.29
C LYS A 51 -12.32 6.30 -1.94
N GLU A 52 -12.75 6.50 -3.18
CA GLU A 52 -13.54 5.53 -3.94
C GLU A 52 -12.70 4.31 -4.39
N ASP A 53 -11.37 4.45 -4.38
CA ASP A 53 -10.44 3.37 -4.76
C ASP A 53 -10.07 2.46 -3.57
N ILE A 54 -10.55 2.76 -2.36
CA ILE A 54 -10.23 1.98 -1.15
C ILE A 54 -10.89 0.60 -1.23
N ARG A 55 -10.06 -0.45 -1.23
CA ARG A 55 -10.48 -1.85 -1.20
C ARG A 55 -10.41 -2.38 0.23
N LEU A 56 -11.52 -2.91 0.74
CA LEU A 56 -11.57 -3.54 2.06
C LEU A 56 -11.30 -5.04 1.93
N LEU A 57 -10.05 -5.43 2.17
CA LEU A 57 -9.52 -6.77 1.94
C LEU A 57 -9.23 -7.52 3.26
N SER A 58 -9.32 -8.85 3.26
CA SER A 58 -8.77 -9.71 4.31
C SER A 58 -7.26 -9.86 4.15
N ALA A 59 -6.60 -10.41 5.17
CA ALA A 59 -5.17 -10.71 5.10
C ALA A 59 -4.88 -11.75 4.01
N GLU A 60 -5.76 -12.73 3.84
CA GLU A 60 -5.69 -13.76 2.81
C GLU A 60 -5.86 -13.17 1.41
N GLU A 61 -6.83 -12.27 1.20
CA GLU A 61 -7.02 -11.58 -0.09
C GLU A 61 -5.77 -10.77 -0.48
N ILE A 62 -5.17 -10.04 0.48
CA ILE A 62 -3.91 -9.30 0.23
C ILE A 62 -2.76 -10.25 -0.10
N TYR A 63 -2.66 -11.38 0.60
CA TYR A 63 -1.60 -12.35 0.37
C TYR A 63 -1.69 -12.98 -1.03
N GLU A 64 -2.89 -13.34 -1.47
CA GLU A 64 -3.08 -13.87 -2.83
C GLU A 64 -2.76 -12.82 -3.89
N GLU A 65 -3.21 -11.57 -3.73
CA GLU A 65 -2.89 -10.49 -4.67
C GLU A 65 -1.37 -10.22 -4.74
N LEU A 66 -0.66 -10.28 -3.61
CA LEU A 66 0.80 -10.19 -3.59
C LEU A 66 1.46 -11.31 -4.40
N ARG A 67 0.93 -12.53 -4.36
CA ARG A 67 1.45 -13.66 -5.14
C ARG A 67 1.18 -13.50 -6.63
N GLU A 68 -0.01 -13.02 -6.99
CA GLU A 68 -0.40 -12.75 -8.37
C GLU A 68 0.45 -11.64 -8.99
N VAL A 69 0.58 -10.50 -8.30
CA VAL A 69 1.31 -9.33 -8.79
C VAL A 69 2.81 -9.60 -8.88
N ARG A 70 3.37 -10.41 -7.98
CA ARG A 70 4.80 -10.76 -8.00
C ARG A 70 5.22 -11.34 -9.36
N GLY A 71 4.36 -12.14 -10.00
CA GLY A 71 4.77 -13.05 -11.07
C GLY A 71 5.80 -14.09 -10.61
N ASP A 72 6.12 -15.05 -11.48
CA ASP A 72 7.14 -16.08 -11.19
C ASP A 72 8.54 -15.48 -10.93
#